data_AF-A0A2H9VW17-F1
#
_entry.id   AF-A0A2H9VW17-F1
#
_cell.length_a   1.000
_cell.length_b   1.000
_cell.length_c   1.000
_cell.angle_alpha   90.00
_cell.angle_beta   90.00
_cell.angle_gamma   90.00
#
_symmetry.space_group_name_H-M   'P 1'
#
loop_
_entity.id
_entity.type
_entity.pdbx_description
1 polymer ?
#
loop_
_entity_poly.entity_id
_entity_poly.type
_entity_poly.pdbx_seq_one_letter_code
_entity_poly.pdbx_strand_id
1 'polypeptide(L)'
;MIKFQTIAVMLFAFTLGTLGFSNSAAAQKYRTTADTVKLNKEYGEVKLDIAELNSKLIEQQNKTAGYQSKITSTAKDAATSAQNSKETATTATNGDMADAKTAMKQAKKASNQADDAGDAIDDKDDNAKDIKKLLEKINKKTEKLTELEQQKAAIMLKLNSSAAM
;
A
#
# COMPACT_ATOMS: atom_id res chain seq x y z
N MET A 1 -19.61 7.72 31.62
CA MET A 1 -19.67 8.63 30.46
C MET A 1 -18.33 8.52 29.73
N ILE A 2 -18.22 7.61 28.76
CA ILE A 2 -16.97 7.31 28.04
C ILE A 2 -17.24 7.63 26.57
N LYS A 3 -16.56 8.65 26.06
CA LYS A 3 -16.70 9.15 24.70
C LYS A 3 -16.01 8.17 23.75
N PHE A 4 -16.80 7.45 22.95
CA PHE A 4 -16.28 6.71 21.80
C PHE A 4 -15.75 7.73 20.79
N GLN A 5 -14.42 7.82 20.69
CA GLN A 5 -13.79 8.49 19.57
C GLN A 5 -14.15 7.72 18.30
N THR A 6 -14.92 8.41 17.47
CA THR A 6 -15.19 8.14 16.06
C THR A 6 -13.95 7.62 15.35
N ILE A 7 -14.01 6.36 14.92
CA ILE A 7 -13.17 5.83 13.84
C ILE A 7 -13.58 6.59 12.58
N ALA A 8 -12.82 7.65 12.28
CA ALA A 8 -12.92 8.38 11.04
C ALA A 8 -12.45 7.46 9.91
N VAL A 9 -13.40 6.77 9.27
CA VAL A 9 -13.23 6.22 7.94
C VAL A 9 -13.09 7.42 7.00
N MET A 10 -11.85 7.88 6.80
CA MET A 10 -11.53 8.84 5.75
C MET A 10 -11.73 8.16 4.39
N LEU A 11 -12.96 8.28 3.88
CA LEU A 11 -13.25 8.26 2.45
C LEU A 11 -12.44 9.40 1.81
N PHE A 12 -11.27 9.07 1.27
CA PHE A 12 -10.57 9.94 0.33
C PHE A 12 -11.36 9.95 -0.99
N ALA A 13 -12.39 10.79 -1.03
CA ALA A 13 -13.01 11.22 -2.27
C ALA A 13 -11.96 12.05 -3.03
N PHE A 14 -11.32 11.43 -4.02
CA PHE A 14 -10.43 12.11 -4.95
C PHE A 14 -11.30 13.01 -5.84
N THR A 15 -11.43 14.27 -5.43
CA THR A 15 -12.06 15.31 -6.22
C THR A 15 -11.21 15.54 -7.47
N LEU A 16 -11.79 15.29 -8.64
CA LEU A 16 -11.20 15.64 -9.94
C LEU A 16 -11.05 17.17 -10.01
N GLY A 17 -9.89 17.65 -9.59
CA GLY A 17 -9.48 19.04 -9.71
C GLY A 17 -9.15 19.36 -11.18
N THR A 18 -10.06 20.12 -11.79
CA THR A 18 -9.86 21.15 -12.82
C THR A 18 -8.55 21.13 -13.62
N LEU A 19 -8.72 20.87 -14.92
CA LEU A 19 -7.75 21.02 -16.00
C LEU A 19 -7.17 22.44 -16.09
N GLY A 20 -5.98 22.65 -15.52
CA GLY A 20 -5.11 23.78 -15.83
C GLY A 20 -4.06 23.38 -16.86
N PHE A 21 -4.33 23.59 -18.15
CA PHE A 21 -3.38 23.31 -19.23
C PHE A 21 -2.23 24.33 -19.22
N SER A 22 -1.16 24.01 -18.50
CA SER A 22 0.12 24.70 -18.63
C SER A 22 0.85 24.08 -19.82
N ASN A 23 0.83 24.78 -20.96
CA ASN A 23 1.43 24.37 -22.22
C ASN A 23 2.97 24.44 -22.13
N SER A 24 3.56 23.51 -21.38
CA SER A 24 5.00 23.29 -21.42
C SER A 24 5.29 22.59 -22.73
N ALA A 25 6.03 23.22 -23.63
CA ALA A 25 6.50 22.63 -24.87
C ALA A 25 7.50 21.51 -24.56
N ALA A 26 7.02 20.39 -24.02
CA ALA A 26 7.75 19.15 -23.94
C ALA A 26 8.04 18.70 -25.38
N ALA A 27 9.29 18.37 -25.66
CA ALA A 27 9.72 17.92 -26.97
C ALA A 27 8.86 16.72 -27.41
N GLN A 28 7.91 16.95 -28.32
CA GLN A 28 7.03 15.89 -28.83
C GLN A 28 7.87 14.78 -29.45
N LYS A 29 7.81 13.58 -28.83
CA LYS A 29 8.46 12.35 -29.30
C LYS A 29 7.83 11.85 -30.60
N TYR A 30 6.50 11.93 -30.70
CA TYR A 30 5.72 11.57 -31.87
C TYR A 30 5.13 12.82 -32.53
N ARG A 31 5.34 12.99 -33.83
CA ARG A 31 5.03 14.26 -34.53
C ARG A 31 4.18 14.09 -35.77
N THR A 32 4.22 12.92 -36.40
CA THR A 32 3.61 12.67 -37.71
C THR A 32 2.51 11.62 -37.66
N THR A 33 1.67 11.56 -38.69
CA THR A 33 0.66 10.51 -38.84
C THR A 33 1.27 9.12 -38.96
N ALA A 34 2.46 8.99 -39.56
CA ALA A 34 3.21 7.73 -39.64
C ALA A 34 3.60 7.20 -38.24
N ASP A 35 3.77 8.08 -37.26
CA ASP A 35 4.12 7.71 -35.88
C ASP A 35 2.93 7.18 -35.07
N THR A 36 1.70 7.34 -35.56
CA THR A 36 0.47 7.02 -34.81
C THR A 36 0.39 5.56 -34.37
N VAL A 37 0.92 4.62 -35.17
CA VAL A 37 0.95 3.20 -34.80
C VAL A 37 1.85 2.97 -33.59
N LYS A 38 3.05 3.57 -33.58
CA LYS A 38 3.99 3.48 -32.44
C LYS A 38 3.43 4.17 -31.21
N LEU A 39 2.83 5.35 -31.38
CA LEU A 39 2.15 6.10 -30.32
C LEU A 39 1.01 5.28 -29.69
N ASN A 40 0.13 4.69 -30.50
CA ASN A 40 -0.99 3.89 -30.01
C ASN A 40 -0.50 2.62 -29.30
N LYS A 41 0.59 2.00 -29.78
CA LYS A 41 1.22 0.86 -29.11
C LYS A 41 1.73 1.25 -27.73
N GLU A 42 2.54 2.32 -27.63
CA GLU A 42 3.07 2.79 -26.34
C GLU A 42 1.94 3.22 -25.39
N TYR A 43 0.89 3.85 -25.91
CA TYR A 43 -0.31 4.19 -25.14
C TYR A 43 -1.00 2.95 -24.55
N GLY A 44 -1.17 1.90 -25.36
CA GLY A 44 -1.73 0.63 -24.91
C GLY A 44 -0.87 -0.05 -23.84
N GLU A 45 0.44 -0.10 -24.05
CA GLU A 45 1.39 -0.67 -23.08
C GLU A 45 1.36 0.08 -21.74
N VAL A 46 1.36 1.42 -21.76
CA VAL A 46 1.29 2.22 -20.52
C VAL A 46 -0.04 2.00 -19.79
N LYS A 47 -1.17 1.86 -20.51
CA LYS A 47 -2.45 1.52 -19.89
C LYS A 47 -2.43 0.14 -19.22
N LEU A 48 -1.86 -0.85 -19.90
CA LEU A 48 -1.71 -2.19 -19.34
C LEU A 48 -0.85 -2.16 -18.07
N ASP A 49 0.30 -1.48 -18.11
CA ASP A 49 1.17 -1.31 -16.94
C ASP A 49 0.43 -0.68 -15.75
N ILE A 50 -0.39 0.36 -15.99
CA ILE A 50 -1.19 1.00 -14.94
C ILE A 50 -2.19 0.00 -14.35
N ALA A 51 -2.87 -0.79 -15.18
CA ALA A 51 -3.82 -1.80 -14.70
C ALA A 51 -3.13 -2.87 -13.85
N GLU A 52 -1.96 -3.37 -14.27
CA GLU A 52 -1.17 -4.33 -13.50
C GLU A 52 -0.68 -3.74 -12.18
N LEU A 53 -0.21 -2.49 -12.18
CA LEU A 53 0.22 -1.80 -10.97
C LEU A 53 -0.95 -1.59 -9.99
N ASN A 54 -2.13 -1.23 -10.49
CA ASN A 54 -3.34 -1.10 -9.68
C ASN A 54 -3.78 -2.44 -9.08
N SER A 55 -3.68 -3.54 -9.83
CA SER A 55 -3.95 -4.87 -9.31
C SER A 55 -3.01 -5.22 -8.15
N LYS A 56 -1.71 -4.96 -8.30
CA LYS A 56 -0.72 -5.15 -7.22
C LYS A 56 -1.00 -4.24 -6.02
N LEU A 57 -1.42 -2.99 -6.26
CA LEU A 57 -1.77 -2.04 -5.20
C LEU A 57 -2.93 -2.59 -4.35
N ILE A 58 -3.99 -3.10 -5.00
CA ILE A 58 -5.14 -3.69 -4.32
C ILE A 58 -4.71 -4.91 -3.49
N GLU A 59 -3.84 -5.77 -4.04
CA GLU A 59 -3.31 -6.92 -3.31
C GLU A 59 -2.59 -6.50 -2.01
N GLN A 60 -1.70 -5.52 -2.09
CA GLN A 60 -0.96 -5.04 -0.91
C GLN A 60 -1.87 -4.30 0.09
N GLN A 61 -2.86 -3.54 -0.40
CA GLN A 61 -3.86 -2.90 0.47
C GLN A 61 -4.64 -3.95 1.27
N ASN A 62 -5.04 -5.05 0.63
CA ASN A 62 -5.78 -6.13 1.29
C ASN A 62 -4.96 -6.82 2.40
N LYS A 63 -3.63 -6.91 2.27
CA LYS A 63 -2.76 -7.50 3.32
C LYS A 63 -2.73 -6.66 4.61
N THR A 64 -2.95 -5.35 4.52
CA THR A 64 -2.87 -4.42 5.66
C THR A 64 -3.77 -4.85 6.83
N ALA A 65 -5.00 -5.28 6.56
CA ALA A 65 -5.93 -5.74 7.58
C ALA A 65 -5.47 -7.07 8.23
N GLY A 66 -4.83 -7.94 7.44
CA GLY A 66 -4.24 -9.19 7.92
C GLY A 66 -3.12 -8.94 8.92
N TYR A 67 -2.19 -8.03 8.61
CA TYR A 67 -1.12 -7.65 9.53
C TYR A 67 -1.66 -7.05 10.82
N GLN A 68 -2.61 -6.10 10.73
CA GLN A 68 -3.21 -5.50 11.92
C GLN A 68 -3.89 -6.54 12.82
N SER A 69 -4.55 -7.53 12.22
CA SER A 69 -5.17 -8.63 12.95
C SER A 69 -4.13 -9.53 13.62
N LYS A 70 -3.05 -9.88 12.92
CA LYS A 70 -1.93 -10.68 13.47
C LYS A 70 -1.27 -9.97 14.64
N ILE A 71 -0.93 -8.68 14.51
CA ILE A 71 -0.35 -7.85 15.58
C ILE A 71 -1.25 -7.87 16.82
N THR A 72 -2.55 -7.63 16.64
CA THR A 72 -3.51 -7.57 17.75
C THR A 72 -3.65 -8.92 18.46
N SER A 73 -3.75 -10.01 17.69
CA SER A 73 -3.87 -11.36 18.25
C SER A 73 -2.62 -11.77 19.01
N THR A 74 -1.44 -11.62 18.40
CA THR A 74 -0.16 -12.03 19.00
C THR A 74 0.20 -11.21 20.23
N ALA A 75 -0.05 -9.89 20.21
CA ALA A 75 0.13 -9.04 21.38
C ALA A 75 -0.79 -9.43 22.54
N LYS A 76 -2.06 -9.77 22.24
CA LYS A 76 -3.01 -10.26 23.25
C LYS A 76 -2.58 -11.61 23.84
N ASP A 77 -2.11 -12.51 23.00
CA ASP A 77 -1.63 -13.83 23.44
C ASP A 77 -0.37 -13.70 24.30
N ALA A 78 0.56 -12.81 23.92
CA ALA A 78 1.74 -12.49 24.71
C ALA A 78 1.36 -11.95 26.09
N ALA A 79 0.44 -10.98 26.16
CA ALA A 79 -0.05 -10.42 27.42
C ALA A 79 -0.70 -11.50 28.31
N THR A 80 -1.49 -12.40 27.72
CA THR A 80 -2.14 -13.51 28.43
C THR A 80 -1.11 -14.49 28.98
N SER A 81 -0.12 -14.88 28.17
CA SER A 81 0.97 -15.77 28.61
C SER A 81 1.81 -15.14 29.72
N ALA A 82 2.07 -13.82 29.65
CA ALA A 82 2.80 -13.09 30.68
C ALA A 82 2.00 -13.02 31.99
N GLN A 83 0.68 -12.80 31.91
CA GLN A 83 -0.19 -12.81 33.08
C GLN A 83 -0.21 -14.20 33.75
N ASN A 84 -0.39 -15.27 32.98
CA ASN A 84 -0.37 -16.64 33.50
C ASN A 84 0.97 -16.97 34.17
N SER A 85 2.08 -16.51 33.57
CA SER A 85 3.43 -16.66 34.13
C SER A 85 3.53 -15.98 35.48
N LYS A 86 3.05 -14.73 35.58
CA LYS A 86 3.03 -13.96 36.83
C LYS A 86 2.20 -14.67 37.90
N GLU A 87 0.98 -15.09 37.57
CA GLU A 87 0.09 -15.79 38.51
C GLU A 87 0.73 -17.08 39.03
N THR A 88 1.29 -17.91 38.13
CA THR A 88 1.97 -19.15 38.49
C THR A 88 3.24 -18.89 39.32
N ALA A 89 4.01 -17.86 38.98
CA ALA A 89 5.18 -17.47 39.77
C ALA A 89 4.79 -17.00 41.18
N THR A 90 3.64 -16.34 41.34
CA THR A 90 3.15 -15.90 42.66
C THR A 90 2.64 -17.06 43.51
N THR A 91 2.20 -18.18 42.92
CA THR A 91 1.79 -19.37 43.67
C THR A 91 2.93 -20.33 43.99
N ALA A 92 4.06 -20.23 43.27
CA ALA A 92 5.29 -21.00 43.48
C ALA A 92 6.04 -20.69 44.81
N THR A 93 5.33 -20.16 45.80
CA THR A 93 5.87 -19.94 47.16
C THR A 93 6.21 -21.29 47.80
N ASN A 94 7.36 -21.35 48.49
CA ASN A 94 7.92 -22.53 49.19
C ASN A 94 8.76 -23.52 48.36
N GLY A 95 9.33 -23.09 47.23
CA GLY A 95 10.32 -23.91 46.50
C GLY A 95 9.71 -24.98 45.59
N ASP A 96 8.46 -24.80 45.17
CA ASP A 96 7.84 -25.65 44.16
C ASP A 96 8.50 -25.42 42.79
N MET A 97 9.46 -26.29 42.48
CA MET A 97 10.25 -26.23 41.25
C MET A 97 9.40 -26.50 39.99
N ALA A 98 8.28 -27.22 40.11
CA ALA A 98 7.41 -27.50 38.98
C ALA A 98 6.66 -26.25 38.53
N ASP A 99 6.13 -25.49 39.49
CA ASP A 99 5.46 -24.21 39.22
C ASP A 99 6.45 -23.17 38.69
N ALA A 100 7.64 -23.06 39.27
CA ALA A 100 8.69 -22.18 38.76
C ALA A 100 9.05 -22.49 37.30
N LYS A 101 9.17 -23.78 36.94
CA LYS A 101 9.44 -24.22 35.57
C LYS A 101 8.28 -23.90 34.63
N THR A 102 7.04 -24.03 35.10
CA THR A 102 5.84 -23.69 34.33
C THR A 102 5.75 -22.19 34.07
N ALA A 103 5.97 -21.36 35.10
CA ALA A 103 6.02 -19.91 34.97
C ALA A 103 7.09 -19.48 33.97
N MET A 104 8.30 -20.08 34.03
CA MET A 104 9.37 -19.80 33.07
C MET A 104 8.98 -20.16 31.63
N LYS A 105 8.32 -21.31 31.41
CA LYS A 105 7.83 -21.70 30.07
C LYS A 105 6.81 -20.69 29.55
N GLN A 106 5.88 -20.24 30.39
CA GLN A 106 4.89 -19.24 30.02
C GLN A 106 5.53 -17.88 29.72
N ALA A 107 6.54 -17.47 30.48
CA ALA A 107 7.32 -16.26 30.21
C ALA A 107 8.04 -16.35 28.85
N LYS A 108 8.69 -17.49 28.57
CA LYS A 108 9.34 -17.70 27.26
C LYS A 108 8.33 -17.69 26.12
N LYS A 109 7.17 -18.31 26.31
CA LYS A 109 6.07 -18.24 25.34
C LYS A 109 5.61 -16.80 25.10
N ALA A 110 5.44 -16.01 26.16
CA ALA A 110 5.08 -14.60 26.06
C ALA A 110 6.11 -13.79 25.28
N SER A 111 7.40 -14.02 25.53
CA SER A 111 8.50 -13.38 24.78
C SER A 111 8.41 -13.70 23.29
N ASN A 112 8.33 -14.99 22.93
CA ASN A 112 8.24 -15.40 21.54
C ASN A 112 7.00 -14.79 20.83
N GLN A 113 5.85 -14.75 21.52
CA GLN A 113 4.63 -14.15 20.97
C GLN A 113 4.73 -12.64 20.80
N ALA A 114 5.52 -11.97 21.65
CA ALA A 114 5.82 -10.55 21.50
C ALA A 114 6.77 -10.31 20.31
N ASP A 115 7.75 -11.19 20.11
CA ASP A 115 8.64 -11.16 18.94
C ASP A 115 7.83 -11.36 17.64
N ASP A 116 6.92 -12.35 17.60
CA ASP A 116 6.01 -12.58 16.46
C ASP A 116 5.12 -11.35 16.16
N ALA A 117 4.75 -10.58 17.20
CA ALA A 117 4.01 -9.34 17.05
C ALA A 117 4.88 -8.22 16.47
N GLY A 118 6.16 -8.17 16.87
CA GLY A 118 7.18 -7.29 16.32
C GLY A 118 7.41 -7.56 14.83
N ASP A 119 7.63 -8.81 14.45
CA ASP A 119 7.78 -9.21 13.05
C ASP A 119 6.56 -8.81 12.21
N ALA A 120 5.35 -8.95 12.76
CA ALA A 120 4.12 -8.54 12.08
C ALA A 120 3.98 -7.01 11.91
N ILE A 121 4.60 -6.21 12.80
CA ILE A 121 4.70 -4.76 12.66
C ILE A 121 5.68 -4.42 11.53
N ASP A 122 6.85 -5.06 11.51
CA ASP A 122 7.84 -4.85 10.47
C ASP A 122 7.29 -5.21 9.08
N ASP A 123 6.59 -6.35 8.96
CA ASP A 123 5.88 -6.75 7.74
C ASP A 123 4.86 -5.69 7.29
N LYS A 124 4.11 -5.10 8.23
CA LYS A 124 3.12 -4.06 7.95
C LYS A 124 3.79 -2.79 7.41
N ASP A 125 4.91 -2.40 8.00
CA ASP A 125 5.65 -1.20 7.61
C ASP A 125 6.30 -1.37 6.24
N ASP A 126 6.83 -2.55 5.94
CA ASP A 126 7.35 -2.88 4.61
C ASP A 126 6.23 -2.91 3.55
N ASN A 127 5.07 -3.47 3.87
CA ASN A 127 3.89 -3.40 3.01
C ASN A 127 3.47 -1.94 2.73
N ALA A 128 3.52 -1.06 3.74
CA ALA A 128 3.22 0.36 3.56
C ALA A 128 4.24 1.07 2.64
N LYS A 129 5.53 0.75 2.75
CA LYS A 129 6.57 1.24 1.82
C LYS A 129 6.30 0.78 0.39
N ASP A 130 5.88 -0.48 0.21
CA ASP A 130 5.60 -1.03 -1.11
C ASP A 130 4.34 -0.42 -1.74
N ILE A 131 3.28 -0.18 -0.96
CA ILE A 131 2.11 0.60 -1.39
C ILE A 131 2.56 1.99 -1.89
N LYS A 132 3.43 2.68 -1.16
CA LYS A 132 3.94 3.99 -1.57
C LYS A 132 4.72 3.92 -2.89
N LYS A 133 5.62 2.95 -3.05
CA LYS A 133 6.37 2.73 -4.31
C LYS A 133 5.44 2.43 -5.48
N LEU A 134 4.37 1.66 -5.27
CA LEU A 134 3.38 1.36 -6.30
C LEU A 134 2.63 2.62 -6.73
N LEU A 135 2.18 3.45 -5.78
CA LEU A 135 1.53 4.73 -6.07
C LEU A 135 2.46 5.67 -6.85
N GLU A 136 3.74 5.77 -6.49
CA GLU A 136 4.71 6.56 -7.25
C GLU A 136 4.88 6.07 -8.69
N LYS A 137 4.92 4.74 -8.90
CA LYS A 137 4.99 4.16 -10.26
C LYS A 137 3.72 4.43 -11.06
N ILE A 138 2.55 4.31 -10.44
CA ILE A 138 1.26 4.62 -11.06
C ILE A 138 1.23 6.08 -11.50
N ASN A 139 1.61 7.02 -10.62
CA ASN A 139 1.63 8.45 -10.94
C ASN A 139 2.53 8.76 -12.14
N LYS A 140 3.77 8.23 -12.14
CA LYS A 140 4.70 8.40 -13.28
C LYS A 140 4.13 7.85 -14.59
N LYS A 141 3.43 6.72 -14.53
CA LYS A 141 2.79 6.11 -15.71
C LYS A 141 1.57 6.90 -16.16
N THR A 142 0.79 7.45 -15.23
CA THR A 142 -0.34 8.35 -15.52
C THR A 142 0.12 9.64 -16.18
N GLU A 143 1.18 10.27 -15.67
CA GLU A 143 1.82 11.45 -16.31
C GLU A 143 2.23 11.13 -17.74
N LYS A 144 2.93 10.00 -17.93
CA LYS A 144 3.31 9.53 -19.27
C LYS A 144 2.09 9.29 -20.17
N LEU A 145 1.01 8.72 -19.62
CA LEU A 145 -0.23 8.51 -20.37
C LEU A 145 -0.81 9.85 -20.85
N THR A 146 -0.84 10.86 -19.98
CA THR A 146 -1.27 12.22 -20.32
C THR A 146 -0.41 12.85 -21.40
N GLU A 147 0.92 12.69 -21.35
CA GLU A 147 1.82 13.16 -22.41
C GLU A 147 1.53 12.51 -23.77
N LEU A 148 1.24 11.21 -23.79
CA LEU A 148 0.89 10.48 -25.01
C LEU A 148 -0.47 10.94 -25.56
N GLU A 149 -1.44 11.26 -24.69
CA GLU A 149 -2.74 11.83 -25.09
C GLU A 149 -2.60 13.21 -25.71
N GLN A 150 -1.76 14.07 -25.12
CA GLN A 150 -1.45 15.39 -25.69
C GLN A 150 -0.80 15.27 -27.06
N GLN A 151 0.14 14.34 -27.25
CA GLN A 151 0.75 14.08 -28.55
C GLN A 151 -0.26 13.57 -29.57
N LYS A 152 -1.17 12.68 -29.17
CA LYS A 152 -2.25 12.17 -30.03
C LYS A 152 -3.18 13.30 -30.47
N ALA A 153 -3.60 14.16 -29.53
CA ALA A 153 -4.44 15.32 -29.82
C ALA A 153 -3.75 16.30 -30.78
N ALA A 154 -2.46 16.57 -30.58
CA ALA A 154 -1.69 17.46 -31.45
C ALA A 154 -1.56 16.92 -32.89
N ILE A 155 -1.37 15.61 -33.06
CA ILE A 155 -1.33 14.98 -34.40
C ILE A 155 -2.70 15.09 -35.07
N MET A 156 -3.80 14.85 -34.34
CA MET A 156 -5.16 15.01 -34.89
C MET A 156 -5.47 16.45 -35.30
N LEU A 157 -5.08 17.44 -34.48
CA LEU A 157 -5.25 18.85 -34.81
C LEU A 157 -4.50 19.22 -36.09
N LYS A 158 -3.25 18.75 -36.24
CA LYS A 158 -2.47 18.96 -37.48
C LYS A 158 -3.16 18.36 -38.70
N LEU A 159 -3.68 17.13 -38.59
CA LEU A 159 -4.39 16.46 -39.67
C LEU A 159 -5.63 17.25 -40.12
N ASN A 160 -6.45 17.72 -39.17
CA ASN A 160 -7.65 18.49 -39.49
C ASN A 160 -7.33 19.86 -40.09
N SER A 161 -6.24 20.50 -39.64
CA SER A 161 -5.78 21.77 -40.22
C SER A 161 -5.21 21.63 -41.63
N SER A 162 -4.60 20.48 -41.99
CA SER A 162 -4.09 20.24 -43.34
C SER A 162 -5.18 19.77 -44.31
N ALA A 163 -6.29 19.23 -43.81
CA ALA A 163 -7.43 18.83 -44.63
C ALA A 163 -8.36 20.02 -44.99
N ALA A 164 -8.18 21.17 -44.34
CA ALA A 164 -8.97 22.38 -44.56
C ALA A 164 -8.26 23.42 -45.48
N MET A 165 -7.05 23.12 -45.95
CA MET A 165 -6.33 23.87 -46.99
C MET A 165 -6.37 23.10 -48.31
#